data_AF-A0A833NUJ5-F1
#
_entry.id   AF-A0A833NUJ5-F1
#
_cell.length_a   1.000
_cell.length_b   1.000
_cell.length_c   1.000
_cell.angle_alpha   90.00
_cell.angle_beta   90.00
_cell.angle_gamma   90.00
#
_symmetry.space_group_name_H-M   'P 1'
#
loop_
_entity.id
_entity.type
_entity.pdbx_description
1 polymer ?
#
loop_
_entity_poly.entity_id
_entity_poly.type
_entity_poly.pdbx_seq_one_letter_code
_entity_poly.pdbx_strand_id
1 'polypeptide(L)'
;MLELAKQRDMIPLTYPVEIWDYLGWKDTLAKPAFTRRQRAYAAMVAGKRVYTPQTIVNGTAHCVGSDIKAIGRLKASTTKPTGSGLAVEKAGDGWNATAFVPEAALQRARLMLLPITSRQIVQIGRGENSGRTITYGNVVRDLIDLGPVGGPERKVSIARKDIAIDNADGFALLIQIGSVEAPASVLAGALIGPDGIRA
;
A
#
# COMPACT_ATOMS: atom_id res chain seq x y z
N MET A 1 5.91 11.68 3.47
CA MET A 1 5.07 10.53 3.85
C MET A 1 4.31 10.75 5.14
N LEU A 2 4.95 11.08 6.27
CA LEU A 2 4.20 11.38 7.52
C LEU A 2 3.17 12.50 7.37
N GLU A 3 3.48 13.54 6.60
CA GLU A 3 2.51 14.61 6.32
C GLU A 3 1.31 14.11 5.52
N LEU A 4 1.54 13.29 4.49
CA LEU A 4 0.48 12.63 3.73
C LEU A 4 -0.33 11.67 4.60
N ALA A 5 0.30 10.98 5.56
CA ALA A 5 -0.38 10.04 6.46
C ALA A 5 -1.35 10.71 7.43
N LYS A 6 -1.32 12.04 7.54
CA LYS A 6 -2.31 12.84 8.28
C LYS A 6 -3.52 13.22 7.43
N GLN A 7 -3.44 13.08 6.10
CA GLN A 7 -4.52 13.42 5.19
C GLN A 7 -5.51 12.24 5.12
N ARG A 8 -6.78 12.51 5.45
CA ARG A 8 -7.82 11.48 5.49
C ARG A 8 -8.34 11.06 4.11
N ASP A 9 -8.04 11.83 3.08
CA ASP A 9 -8.45 11.56 1.69
C ASP A 9 -7.38 10.76 0.91
N MET A 10 -6.36 10.25 1.59
CA MET A 10 -5.28 9.45 1.01
C MET A 10 -4.92 8.29 1.92
N ILE A 11 -4.53 7.16 1.31
CA ILE A 11 -3.96 6.00 2.02
C ILE A 11 -2.49 5.88 1.59
N PRO A 12 -1.57 6.67 2.19
CA PRO A 12 -0.16 6.55 1.89
C PRO A 12 0.40 5.29 2.54
N LEU A 13 1.11 4.50 1.74
CA LEU A 13 1.74 3.25 2.16
C LEU A 13 3.23 3.29 1.79
N THR A 14 4.09 2.96 2.75
CA THR A 14 5.54 2.87 2.53
C THR A 14 5.94 1.42 2.29
N TYR A 15 6.57 1.16 1.15
CA TYR A 15 7.10 -0.14 0.77
C TYR A 15 8.63 -0.05 0.72
N PRO A 16 9.37 -0.49 1.74
CA PRO A 16 10.82 -0.46 1.72
C PRO A 16 11.36 -1.47 0.69
N VAL A 17 12.31 -1.07 -0.15
CA VAL A 17 12.79 -1.88 -1.28
C VAL A 17 14.29 -2.13 -1.16
N GLU A 18 14.73 -3.29 -1.64
CA GLU A 18 16.11 -3.78 -1.55
C GLU A 18 17.00 -3.31 -2.71
N ILE A 19 16.53 -2.39 -3.56
CA ILE A 19 17.27 -2.00 -4.78
C ILE A 19 18.63 -1.35 -4.47
N TRP A 20 18.87 -0.94 -3.23
CA TRP A 20 20.11 -0.31 -2.76
C TRP A 20 20.98 -1.22 -1.90
N ASP A 21 20.58 -2.46 -1.63
CA ASP A 21 21.29 -3.36 -0.72
C ASP A 21 22.74 -3.62 -1.17
N TYR A 22 23.00 -3.51 -2.48
CA TYR A 22 24.35 -3.62 -3.06
C TYR A 22 25.32 -2.53 -2.58
N LEU A 23 24.83 -1.42 -2.00
CA LEU A 23 25.64 -0.37 -1.38
C LEU A 23 26.16 -0.75 0.02
N GLY A 24 25.87 -1.96 0.50
CA GLY A 24 26.41 -2.50 1.75
C GLY A 24 25.65 -2.09 3.02
N TRP A 25 24.50 -1.42 2.89
CA TRP A 25 23.52 -1.26 3.96
C TRP A 25 22.21 -1.91 3.52
N LYS A 26 21.82 -2.97 4.22
CA LYS A 26 20.56 -3.67 3.99
C LYS A 26 19.49 -3.08 4.89
N ASP A 27 18.40 -2.58 4.30
CA ASP A 27 17.27 -2.09 5.07
C ASP A 27 16.53 -3.28 5.70
N THR A 28 16.50 -3.33 7.04
CA THR A 28 15.82 -4.39 7.80
C THR A 28 14.31 -4.48 7.56
N LEU A 29 13.72 -3.44 6.97
CA LEU A 29 12.30 -3.38 6.67
C LEU A 29 11.99 -3.80 5.24
N ALA A 30 13.00 -3.90 4.37
CA ALA A 30 12.81 -4.24 2.97
C ALA A 30 12.50 -5.72 2.79
N LYS A 31 11.70 -6.01 1.75
CA LYS A 31 11.36 -7.38 1.35
C LYS A 31 11.51 -7.52 -0.16
N PRO A 32 11.95 -8.68 -0.67
CA PRO A 32 12.04 -8.91 -2.13
C PRO A 32 10.70 -8.72 -2.84
N ALA A 33 9.59 -9.04 -2.16
CA ALA A 33 8.24 -8.85 -2.68
C ALA A 33 7.92 -7.38 -2.99
N PHE A 34 8.41 -6.44 -2.19
CA PHE A 34 8.21 -5.00 -2.40
C PHE A 34 9.01 -4.51 -3.61
N THR A 35 10.26 -4.95 -3.76
CA THR A 35 11.07 -4.66 -4.96
C THR A 35 10.42 -5.23 -6.22
N ARG A 36 9.89 -6.47 -6.17
CA ARG A 36 9.16 -7.06 -7.30
C ARG A 36 7.91 -6.26 -7.65
N ARG A 37 7.12 -5.86 -6.66
CA ARG A 37 5.95 -4.99 -6.84
C ARG A 37 6.32 -3.68 -7.54
N GLN A 38 7.42 -3.05 -7.12
CA GLN A 38 7.92 -1.82 -7.73
C GLN A 38 8.35 -2.03 -9.19
N ARG A 39 9.08 -3.12 -9.48
CA ARG A 39 9.48 -3.51 -10.83
C ARG A 39 8.27 -3.76 -11.73
N ALA A 40 7.23 -4.40 -11.22
CA ALA A 40 6.01 -4.66 -11.98
C ALA A 40 5.31 -3.36 -12.41
N TYR A 41 5.20 -2.39 -11.50
CA TYR A 41 4.69 -1.06 -11.86
C TYR A 41 5.58 -0.34 -12.88
N ALA A 42 6.91 -0.44 -12.75
CA ALA A 42 7.83 0.16 -13.72
C ALA A 42 7.69 -0.48 -15.11
N ALA A 43 7.48 -1.80 -15.20
CA ALA A 43 7.30 -2.51 -16.46
C ALA A 43 6.04 -2.07 -17.23
N MET A 44 5.01 -1.56 -16.54
CA MET A 44 3.81 -1.01 -17.18
C MET A 44 4.04 0.36 -17.81
N VAL A 45 5.17 1.02 -17.51
CA VAL A 45 5.49 2.37 -18.03
C VAL A 45 6.72 2.29 -18.92
N ALA A 46 6.51 2.41 -20.24
CA ALA A 46 7.56 2.28 -21.23
C ALA A 46 8.81 3.13 -20.91
N GLY A 47 9.98 2.49 -20.95
CA GLY A 47 11.28 3.14 -20.78
C GLY A 47 11.61 3.58 -19.35
N LYS A 48 10.79 3.26 -18.34
CA LYS A 48 11.04 3.67 -16.96
C LYS A 48 11.83 2.61 -16.19
N ARG A 49 12.86 3.08 -15.49
CA ARG A 49 13.64 2.30 -14.53
C ARG A 49 13.03 2.44 -13.14
N VAL A 50 13.38 1.50 -12.27
CA VAL A 50 13.09 1.57 -10.85
C VAL A 50 13.96 2.65 -10.20
N TYR A 51 13.39 3.48 -9.33
CA TYR A 51 14.11 4.53 -8.59
C TYR A 51 13.44 4.77 -7.23
N THR A 52 14.13 5.42 -6.30
CA THR A 52 13.53 5.88 -5.04
C THR A 52 13.98 7.31 -4.70
N PRO A 53 13.12 8.13 -4.08
CA PRO A 53 11.73 7.82 -3.72
C PRO A 53 10.82 7.83 -4.95
N GLN A 54 10.09 6.74 -5.18
CA GLN A 54 9.06 6.63 -6.20
C GLN A 54 7.70 6.46 -5.53
N THR A 55 6.70 7.20 -6.01
CA THR A 55 5.32 7.05 -5.56
C THR A 55 4.48 6.57 -6.72
N ILE A 56 3.71 5.50 -6.48
CA ILE A 56 2.66 5.02 -7.37
C ILE A 56 1.33 5.57 -6.85
N VAL A 57 0.57 6.24 -7.71
CA VAL A 57 -0.73 6.86 -7.37
C VAL A 57 -1.84 6.04 -8.02
N ASN A 58 -2.76 5.53 -7.18
CA ASN A 58 -3.91 4.70 -7.58
C ASN A 58 -3.56 3.52 -8.50
N GLY A 59 -2.31 3.04 -8.47
CA GLY A 59 -1.83 1.94 -9.30
C GLY A 59 -1.69 2.25 -10.79
N THR A 60 -1.86 3.50 -11.22
CA THR A 60 -1.93 3.88 -12.66
C THR A 60 -1.00 5.01 -13.07
N ALA A 61 -0.48 5.78 -12.13
CA ALA A 61 0.48 6.84 -12.39
C ALA A 61 1.65 6.78 -11.41
N HIS A 62 2.77 7.42 -11.75
CA HIS A 62 3.92 7.51 -10.87
C HIS A 62 4.59 8.89 -10.89
N CYS A 63 5.28 9.22 -9.82
CA CYS A 63 6.10 10.43 -9.70
C CYS A 63 7.25 10.24 -8.71
N VAL A 64 8.06 11.27 -8.51
CA VAL A 64 9.06 11.30 -7.44
C VAL A 64 8.36 11.55 -6.11
N GLY A 65 8.64 10.73 -5.09
CA GLY A 65 7.89 10.74 -3.84
C GLY A 65 8.09 11.97 -2.96
N SER A 66 9.09 12.82 -3.26
CA SER A 66 9.27 14.13 -2.63
C SER A 66 8.44 15.25 -3.29
N ASP A 67 7.88 15.04 -4.48
CA ASP A 67 7.05 16.04 -5.16
C ASP A 67 5.58 15.92 -4.73
N ILE A 68 5.26 16.50 -3.57
CA ILE A 68 3.92 16.50 -2.99
C ILE A 68 2.89 17.14 -3.93
N LYS A 69 3.29 18.16 -4.71
CA LYS A 69 2.40 18.81 -5.68
C LYS A 69 2.06 17.87 -6.83
N ALA A 70 3.03 17.11 -7.35
CA ALA A 70 2.79 16.08 -8.35
C ALA A 70 1.88 14.97 -7.82
N ILE A 71 2.09 14.51 -6.58
CA ILE A 71 1.23 13.52 -5.93
C ILE A 71 -0.23 14.02 -5.89
N GLY A 72 -0.46 15.27 -5.47
CA GLY A 72 -1.79 15.87 -5.42
C GLY A 72 -2.46 15.98 -6.80
N ARG A 73 -1.71 16.44 -7.83
CA ARG A 73 -2.21 16.50 -9.21
C ARG A 73 -2.55 15.11 -9.76
N LEU A 74 -1.68 14.14 -9.56
CA LEU A 74 -1.89 12.76 -10.01
C LEU A 74 -3.05 12.09 -9.27
N LYS A 75 -3.21 12.36 -7.97
CA LYS A 75 -4.39 11.90 -7.22
C LYS A 75 -5.65 12.42 -7.89
N ALA A 76 -5.74 13.72 -8.17
CA ALA A 76 -6.90 14.31 -8.80
C ALA A 76 -7.18 13.73 -10.20
N SER A 77 -6.15 13.53 -11.03
CA SER A 77 -6.32 13.03 -12.41
C SER A 77 -6.59 11.52 -12.50
N THR A 78 -6.19 10.75 -11.48
CA THR A 78 -6.37 9.29 -11.46
C THR A 78 -7.55 8.84 -10.61
N THR A 79 -8.11 9.71 -9.77
CA THR A 79 -9.34 9.42 -9.02
C THR A 79 -10.51 9.40 -10.01
N LYS A 80 -11.01 8.20 -10.29
CA LYS A 80 -12.17 7.99 -11.16
C LYS A 80 -13.24 7.25 -10.39
N PRO A 81 -14.54 7.54 -10.61
CA PRO A 81 -15.61 6.70 -10.07
C PRO A 81 -15.40 5.26 -10.55
N THR A 82 -15.07 4.38 -9.62
CA THR A 82 -14.86 2.96 -9.91
C THR A 82 -16.12 2.14 -9.72
N GLY A 83 -17.16 2.73 -9.14
CA GLY A 83 -18.33 2.01 -8.65
C GLY A 83 -17.97 0.93 -7.64
N SER A 84 -16.78 0.98 -7.03
CA SER A 84 -16.33 0.02 -6.03
C SER A 84 -16.36 0.66 -4.65
N GLY A 85 -16.65 -0.13 -3.62
CA GLY A 85 -16.75 0.34 -2.25
C GLY A 85 -16.10 -0.64 -1.29
N LEU A 86 -15.52 -0.13 -0.21
CA LEU A 86 -14.94 -0.94 0.85
C LEU A 86 -15.35 -0.35 2.19
N ALA A 87 -16.09 -1.13 2.99
CA ALA A 87 -16.45 -0.78 4.36
C ALA A 87 -15.73 -1.74 5.30
N VAL A 88 -15.17 -1.22 6.39
CA VAL A 88 -14.51 -2.01 7.43
C VAL A 88 -15.06 -1.56 8.77
N GLU A 89 -15.49 -2.52 9.59
CA GLU A 89 -16.02 -2.28 10.92
C GLU A 89 -15.32 -3.18 11.94
N LYS A 90 -15.22 -2.69 13.18
CA LYS A 90 -14.65 -3.49 14.27
C LYS A 90 -15.65 -4.57 14.68
N ALA A 91 -15.18 -5.80 14.84
CA ALA A 91 -15.99 -6.95 15.24
C ALA A 91 -15.21 -7.81 16.26
N GLY A 92 -15.61 -7.76 17.53
CA GLY A 92 -14.89 -8.45 18.60
C GLY A 92 -13.45 -7.96 18.74
N ASP A 93 -12.50 -8.89 18.66
CA ASP A 93 -11.06 -8.63 18.68
C ASP A 93 -10.45 -8.36 17.28
N GLY A 94 -11.27 -8.44 16.23
CA GLY A 94 -10.87 -8.21 14.84
C GLY A 94 -11.80 -7.24 14.10
N TRP A 95 -12.01 -7.51 12.81
CA TRP A 95 -12.77 -6.66 11.91
C TRP A 95 -13.59 -7.49 10.92
N ASN A 96 -14.72 -6.94 10.51
CA ASN A 96 -15.45 -7.40 9.33
C ASN A 96 -15.28 -6.35 8.24
N ALA A 97 -15.00 -6.80 7.01
CA ALA A 97 -14.97 -5.94 5.85
C ALA A 97 -15.96 -6.42 4.80
N THR A 98 -16.61 -5.46 4.15
CA THR A 98 -17.52 -5.68 3.03
C THR A 98 -16.97 -4.93 1.82
N ALA A 99 -16.65 -5.68 0.77
CA ALA A 99 -16.15 -5.17 -0.50
C ALA A 99 -17.26 -5.27 -1.56
N PHE A 100 -17.45 -4.20 -2.32
CA PHE A 100 -18.35 -4.12 -3.47
C PHE A 100 -17.56 -3.73 -4.72
N VAL A 101 -17.81 -4.39 -5.84
CA VAL A 101 -17.25 -4.02 -7.15
C VAL A 101 -18.29 -4.18 -8.26
N PRO A 102 -18.20 -3.40 -9.36
CA PRO A 102 -19.06 -3.61 -10.52
C PRO A 102 -18.82 -4.96 -11.19
N GLU A 103 -19.82 -5.45 -11.93
CA GLU A 103 -19.78 -6.74 -12.63
C GLU A 103 -18.54 -6.91 -13.53
N ALA A 104 -18.16 -5.86 -14.26
CA ALA A 104 -17.00 -5.85 -15.14
C ALA A 104 -15.65 -6.06 -14.41
N ALA A 105 -15.61 -5.90 -13.09
CA ALA A 105 -14.41 -6.02 -12.27
C ALA A 105 -14.34 -7.30 -11.41
N LEU A 106 -15.42 -8.09 -11.30
CA LEU A 106 -15.55 -9.19 -10.32
C LEU A 106 -14.38 -10.19 -10.34
N GLN A 107 -13.96 -10.60 -11.55
CA GLN A 107 -12.92 -11.61 -11.76
C GLN A 107 -11.50 -11.02 -11.78
N ARG A 108 -11.40 -9.70 -11.94
CA ARG A 108 -10.11 -9.00 -12.11
C ARG A 108 -9.66 -8.30 -10.83
N ALA A 109 -10.61 -7.93 -9.98
CA ALA A 109 -10.38 -7.29 -8.70
C ALA A 109 -10.10 -8.35 -7.64
N ARG A 110 -9.08 -8.09 -6.83
CA ARG A 110 -8.68 -8.90 -5.69
C ARG A 110 -8.71 -8.06 -4.43
N LEU A 111 -8.92 -8.72 -3.31
CA LEU A 111 -8.84 -8.09 -2.01
C LEU A 111 -7.45 -8.32 -1.43
N MET A 112 -6.72 -7.23 -1.20
CA MET A 112 -5.34 -7.25 -0.73
C MET A 112 -5.29 -6.72 0.71
N LEU A 113 -4.85 -7.55 1.64
CA LEU A 113 -4.60 -7.17 3.03
C LEU A 113 -3.12 -6.85 3.22
N LEU A 114 -2.85 -5.65 3.68
CA LEU A 114 -1.50 -5.11 3.86
C LEU A 114 -1.30 -4.76 5.33
N PRO A 115 -0.76 -5.66 6.17
CA PRO A 115 -0.38 -5.31 7.54
C PRO A 115 0.62 -4.15 7.51
N ILE A 116 0.46 -3.18 8.41
CA ILE A 116 1.33 -2.02 8.49
C ILE A 116 1.83 -1.77 9.91
N THR A 117 3.04 -1.22 10.00
CA THR A 117 3.49 -0.49 11.18
C THR A 117 3.23 1.00 10.95
N SER A 118 2.33 1.59 11.72
CA SER A 118 1.82 2.95 11.52
C SER A 118 2.90 4.02 11.63
N ARG A 119 3.93 3.78 12.46
CA ARG A 119 5.09 4.64 12.64
C ARG A 119 6.34 3.80 12.88
N GLN A 120 7.35 3.99 12.04
CA GLN A 120 8.64 3.29 12.16
C GLN A 120 9.79 4.29 12.08
N ILE A 121 10.69 4.23 13.05
CA ILE A 121 11.92 5.05 13.07
C ILE A 121 13.06 4.19 12.53
N VAL A 122 13.85 4.74 11.60
CA VAL A 122 15.01 4.08 11.01
C VAL A 122 16.22 4.99 11.11
N GLN A 123 17.31 4.46 11.67
CA GLN A 123 18.62 5.09 11.63
C GLN A 123 19.34 4.65 10.35
N ILE A 124 19.75 5.61 9.53
CA ILE A 124 20.39 5.33 8.25
C ILE A 124 21.89 5.19 8.46
N GLY A 125 22.40 3.98 8.20
CA GLY A 125 23.80 3.64 8.49
C GLY A 125 24.81 4.09 7.42
N ARG A 126 24.40 4.21 6.14
CA ARG A 126 25.28 4.58 5.01
C ARG A 126 24.51 5.29 3.88
N GLY A 127 25.27 5.82 2.91
CA GLY A 127 24.75 6.53 1.74
C GLY A 127 24.60 8.03 1.95
N GLU A 128 23.95 8.72 1.02
CA GLU A 128 23.75 10.18 1.05
C GLU A 128 23.00 10.67 2.30
N ASN A 129 22.17 9.80 2.88
CA ASN A 129 21.41 10.09 4.10
C ASN A 129 22.05 9.50 5.37
N SER A 130 23.31 9.05 5.32
CA SER A 130 24.02 8.48 6.47
C SER A 130 23.97 9.41 7.69
N GLY A 131 23.76 8.83 8.87
CA GLY A 131 23.66 9.55 10.15
C GLY A 131 22.31 10.22 10.41
N ARG A 132 21.38 10.19 9.44
CA ARG A 132 20.02 10.70 9.63
C ARG A 132 19.13 9.65 10.28
N THR A 133 18.21 10.11 11.12
CA THR A 133 17.08 9.32 11.59
C THR A 133 15.84 9.75 10.82
N ILE A 134 15.23 8.82 10.08
CA ILE A 134 14.00 9.08 9.33
C ILE A 134 12.85 8.35 10.00
N THR A 135 11.71 9.02 10.09
CA THR A 135 10.47 8.37 10.53
C THR A 135 9.56 8.12 9.32
N TYR A 136 9.25 6.87 9.08
CA TYR A 136 8.28 6.42 8.09
C TYR A 136 6.91 6.22 8.72
N GLY A 137 5.86 6.41 7.93
CA GLY A 137 4.48 6.16 8.32
C GLY A 137 3.88 5.07 7.45
N ASN A 138 2.99 4.26 8.03
CA ASN A 138 2.28 3.17 7.35
C ASN A 138 3.23 2.25 6.56
N VAL A 139 4.27 1.75 7.22
CA VAL A 139 5.25 0.83 6.61
C VAL A 139 4.59 -0.52 6.42
N VAL A 140 4.41 -0.93 5.18
CA VAL A 140 3.83 -2.23 4.82
C VAL A 140 4.77 -3.33 5.29
N ARG A 141 4.21 -4.31 5.99
CA ARG A 141 4.91 -5.46 6.53
C ARG A 141 4.67 -6.72 5.71
N ASP A 142 3.54 -6.83 5.00
CA ASP A 142 3.31 -7.95 4.08
C ASP A 142 2.32 -7.62 2.95
N LEU A 143 2.29 -8.48 1.92
CA LEU A 143 1.31 -8.44 0.83
C LEU A 143 0.45 -9.73 0.88
N ILE A 144 -0.67 -9.69 1.60
CA ILE A 144 -1.54 -10.87 1.75
C ILE A 144 -2.67 -10.79 0.73
N ASP A 145 -2.68 -11.72 -0.21
CA ASP A 145 -3.72 -11.84 -1.23
C ASP A 145 -4.89 -12.68 -0.71
N LEU A 146 -6.02 -12.05 -0.44
CA LEU A 146 -7.23 -12.73 0.03
C LEU A 146 -8.04 -13.33 -1.14
N GLY A 147 -7.58 -13.21 -2.38
CA GLY A 147 -8.25 -13.77 -3.56
C GLY A 147 -9.15 -12.78 -4.30
N PRO A 148 -9.81 -13.24 -5.39
CA PRO A 148 -10.72 -12.41 -6.19
C PRO A 148 -11.92 -11.94 -5.37
N VAL A 149 -12.50 -10.78 -5.69
CA VAL A 149 -13.76 -10.36 -5.07
C VAL A 149 -14.88 -11.34 -5.44
N GLY A 150 -14.90 -11.82 -6.69
CA GLY A 150 -15.65 -13.02 -7.10
C GLY A 150 -17.18 -12.89 -7.16
N GLY A 151 -17.75 -11.83 -6.58
CA GLY A 151 -19.17 -11.53 -6.57
C GLY A 151 -19.44 -10.04 -6.33
N PRO A 152 -20.68 -9.56 -6.52
CA PRO A 152 -21.00 -8.14 -6.42
C PRO A 152 -20.71 -7.61 -5.00
N GLU A 153 -20.87 -8.47 -3.99
CA GLU A 153 -20.49 -8.23 -2.62
C GLU A 153 -19.62 -9.39 -2.11
N ARG A 154 -18.54 -9.06 -1.38
CA ARG A 154 -17.72 -10.02 -0.66
C ARG A 154 -17.51 -9.57 0.78
N LYS A 155 -17.86 -10.45 1.72
CA LYS A 155 -17.56 -10.26 3.15
C LYS A 155 -16.34 -11.06 3.55
N VAL A 156 -15.51 -10.48 4.40
CA VAL A 156 -14.34 -11.14 5.00
C VAL A 156 -14.20 -10.72 6.45
N SER A 157 -13.88 -11.69 7.31
CA SER A 157 -13.44 -11.43 8.67
C SER A 157 -11.91 -11.40 8.71
N ILE A 158 -11.35 -10.39 9.35
CA ILE A 158 -9.92 -10.20 9.54
C ILE A 158 -9.67 -10.26 11.04
N ALA A 159 -8.99 -11.31 11.50
CA ALA A 159 -8.62 -11.45 12.89
C ALA A 159 -7.33 -10.68 13.19
N ARG A 160 -7.13 -10.29 14.45
CA ARG A 160 -5.90 -9.58 14.85
C ARG A 160 -4.63 -10.39 14.59
N LYS A 161 -4.70 -11.72 14.68
CA LYS A 161 -3.60 -12.62 14.34
C LYS A 161 -3.22 -12.58 12.85
N ASP A 162 -4.15 -12.27 11.96
CA ASP A 162 -3.92 -12.25 10.50
C ASP A 162 -3.05 -11.05 10.09
N ILE A 163 -2.98 -10.01 10.94
CA ILE A 163 -2.15 -8.84 10.75
C ILE A 163 -0.95 -8.80 11.70
N ALA A 164 -0.80 -9.77 12.61
CA ALA A 164 0.23 -9.78 13.65
C ALA A 164 1.61 -10.21 13.11
N ILE A 165 2.15 -9.44 12.16
CA ILE A 165 3.45 -9.67 11.51
C ILE A 165 4.37 -8.47 11.72
N ASP A 166 5.64 -8.72 12.07
CA ASP A 166 6.70 -7.71 12.16
C ASP A 166 6.28 -6.41 12.90
N ASN A 167 5.62 -6.54 14.06
CA ASN A 167 5.10 -5.43 14.85
C ASN A 167 4.10 -4.52 14.10
N ALA A 168 3.35 -5.07 13.15
CA ALA A 168 2.22 -4.37 12.56
C ALA A 168 1.16 -4.07 13.63
N ASP A 169 0.70 -2.82 13.64
CA ASP A 169 -0.27 -2.26 14.59
C ASP A 169 -1.57 -1.81 13.87
N GLY A 170 -1.66 -2.07 12.57
CA GLY A 170 -2.79 -1.77 11.72
C GLY A 170 -2.69 -2.48 10.37
N PHE A 171 -3.58 -2.14 9.45
CA PHE A 171 -3.54 -2.64 8.08
C PHE A 171 -4.19 -1.67 7.09
N ALA A 172 -3.78 -1.77 5.84
CA ALA A 172 -4.60 -1.29 4.72
C ALA A 172 -5.27 -2.49 4.04
N LEU A 173 -6.52 -2.30 3.65
CA LEU A 173 -7.27 -3.25 2.84
C LEU A 173 -7.57 -2.58 1.51
N LEU A 174 -7.17 -3.18 0.40
CA LEU A 174 -7.32 -2.62 -0.93
C LEU A 174 -8.15 -3.55 -1.81
N ILE A 175 -9.05 -2.97 -2.59
CA ILE A 175 -9.61 -3.61 -3.78
C ILE A 175 -8.71 -3.23 -4.95
N GLN A 176 -7.98 -4.18 -5.51
CA GLN A 176 -6.97 -3.92 -6.55
C GLN A 176 -7.15 -4.85 -7.75
N ILE A 177 -7.05 -4.29 -8.96
CA ILE A 177 -6.96 -5.08 -10.19
C ILE A 177 -5.58 -5.71 -10.30
N GLY A 178 -5.53 -6.96 -10.77
CA GLY A 178 -4.29 -7.69 -11.02
C GLY A 178 -3.90 -8.61 -9.87
N SER A 179 -2.61 -8.92 -9.72
CA SER A 179 -2.07 -9.77 -8.64
C SER A 179 -1.01 -9.05 -7.82
N VAL A 180 -0.41 -9.75 -6.84
CA VAL A 180 0.76 -9.26 -6.09
C VAL A 180 1.94 -8.96 -7.04
N GLU A 181 2.17 -9.82 -8.02
CA GLU A 181 3.28 -9.78 -8.98
C GLU A 181 2.99 -8.88 -10.18
N ALA A 182 1.72 -8.71 -10.53
CA ALA A 182 1.27 -7.86 -11.64
C ALA A 182 0.15 -6.91 -11.15
N PRO A 183 0.45 -5.99 -10.22
CA PRO A 183 -0.54 -5.09 -9.68
C PRO A 183 -0.89 -4.00 -10.68
N ALA A 184 -2.17 -3.59 -10.69
CA ALA A 184 -2.65 -2.50 -11.51
C ALA A 184 -3.49 -1.53 -10.66
N SER A 185 -4.53 -0.95 -11.25
CA SER A 185 -5.42 0.05 -10.64
C SER A 185 -5.94 -0.39 -9.27
N VAL A 186 -5.89 0.53 -8.31
CA VAL A 186 -6.57 0.39 -7.02
C VAL A 186 -7.97 1.01 -7.17
N LEU A 187 -9.01 0.23 -6.85
CA LEU A 187 -10.40 0.62 -7.06
C LEU A 187 -11.03 1.27 -5.81
N ALA A 188 -10.62 0.80 -4.65
CA ALA A 188 -11.01 1.31 -3.33
C ALA A 188 -9.96 0.88 -2.31
N GLY A 189 -9.91 1.56 -1.17
CA GLY A 189 -9.08 1.15 -0.04
C GLY A 189 -9.61 1.69 1.27
N ALA A 190 -9.20 1.05 2.35
CA ALA A 190 -9.43 1.48 3.72
C ALA A 190 -8.14 1.34 4.51
N LEU A 191 -7.90 2.23 5.47
CA LEU A 191 -6.75 2.21 6.36
C LEU A 191 -7.21 2.14 7.81
N ILE A 192 -6.82 1.07 8.49
CA ILE A 192 -7.04 0.87 9.92
C ILE A 192 -5.70 1.05 10.64
N GLY A 193 -5.65 2.01 11.56
CA GLY A 193 -4.52 2.20 12.46
C GLY A 193 -4.77 1.62 13.86
N PRO A 194 -3.81 1.78 14.78
CA PRO A 194 -3.93 1.29 16.16
C PRO A 194 -5.17 1.85 16.89
N ASP A 195 -5.58 3.08 16.55
CA ASP A 195 -6.71 3.78 17.17
C ASP A 195 -8.04 3.58 16.43
N GLY A 196 -8.08 2.75 15.37
CA GLY A 196 -9.26 2.49 14.55
C GLY A 196 -9.16 2.99 13.10
N ILE A 197 -10.32 3.20 12.46
CA ILE A 197 -10.43 3.59 11.04
C ILE A 197 -9.84 5.00 10.83
N ARG A 198 -8.96 5.15 9.85
CA ARG A 198 -8.26 6.42 9.54
C ARG A 198 -8.66 7.02 8.19
N ALA A 199 -8.90 6.20 7.18
CA ALA A 199 -9.29 6.58 5.82
C ALA A 199 -10.03 5.45 5.12
#